data_AF-A0AAW1SEH3-F1
#
_entry.id   AF-A0AAW1SEH3-F1
#
_cell.length_a   1.000
_cell.length_b   1.000
_cell.length_c   1.000
_cell.angle_alpha   90.00
_cell.angle_beta   90.00
_cell.angle_gamma   90.00
#
_symmetry.space_group_name_H-M   'P 1'
#
loop_
_entity.id
_entity.type
_entity.pdbx_description
1 polymer ?
#
loop_
_entity_poly.entity_id
_entity_poly.type
_entity_poly.pdbx_seq_one_letter_code
_entity_poly.pdbx_strand_id
1 'polypeptide(L)'
;MTGSLCGSFSRLTVGTHRSVAAPAPVPRVHLCSSFTGQSLRATQQRSTAVKVGFFVDAAQNSLRRQRTAERRRVYNKQYKSAVATRIKKALKGIDDFKTAMPESEDELKPVERLISEAYAEIDKCVSRGIFHDNTAARRKSRLAVAKRKLLIEAGLYTPVAA
;
A
#
# COMPACT_ATOMS: atom_id res chain seq x y z
N MET A 1 28.66 -1.88 20.67
CA MET A 1 28.58 -3.31 20.31
C MET A 1 27.31 -3.88 20.91
N THR A 2 26.50 -4.57 20.09
CA THR A 2 25.55 -5.67 20.42
C THR A 2 24.66 -5.52 21.68
N GLY A 3 23.33 -5.52 21.66
CA GLY A 3 22.39 -5.95 20.64
C GLY A 3 20.96 -5.92 21.20
N SER A 4 20.02 -6.01 20.27
CA SER A 4 18.56 -6.18 20.41
C SER A 4 18.13 -7.19 21.47
N LEU A 5 17.18 -6.79 22.32
CA LEU A 5 16.18 -7.70 22.90
C LEU A 5 14.79 -7.13 22.61
N CYS A 6 14.34 -7.41 21.39
CA CYS A 6 12.96 -7.26 20.96
C CYS A 6 12.06 -8.17 21.81
N GLY A 7 10.87 -7.66 22.12
CA GLY A 7 9.97 -8.17 23.14
C GLY A 7 9.67 -9.66 23.08
N SER A 8 9.64 -10.22 24.28
CA SER A 8 9.15 -11.55 24.61
C SER A 8 7.81 -11.85 23.92
N PHE A 9 7.89 -12.76 22.96
CA PHE A 9 6.74 -13.46 22.39
C PHE A 9 6.23 -14.46 23.45
N SER A 10 5.63 -13.94 24.51
CA SER A 10 4.99 -14.74 25.53
C SER A 10 3.66 -15.26 24.98
N ARG A 11 3.54 -16.60 24.96
CA ARG A 11 2.31 -17.40 24.76
C ARG A 11 1.86 -17.66 23.32
N LEU A 12 2.59 -18.54 22.64
CA LEU A 12 1.95 -19.54 21.78
C LEU A 12 1.27 -20.57 22.69
N THR A 13 0.00 -20.39 23.02
CA THR A 13 -0.81 -21.51 23.49
C THR A 13 -1.13 -22.37 22.28
N VAL A 14 -0.50 -23.53 22.16
CA VAL A 14 -1.00 -24.62 21.32
C VAL A 14 -2.29 -25.11 21.97
N GLY A 15 -3.39 -24.42 21.66
CA GLY A 15 -4.73 -24.85 22.05
C GLY A 15 -5.10 -26.06 21.23
N THR A 16 -4.91 -27.26 21.78
CA THR A 16 -5.64 -28.44 21.32
C THR A 16 -7.11 -28.22 21.70
N HIS A 17 -7.88 -27.60 20.81
CA HIS A 17 -9.33 -27.68 20.93
C HIS A 17 -9.70 -29.15 20.75
N ARG A 18 -9.91 -29.83 21.88
CA ARG A 18 -10.57 -31.13 21.94
C ARG A 18 -12.01 -30.86 21.49
N SER A 19 -12.28 -31.01 20.20
CA SER A 19 -13.65 -31.17 19.73
C SER A 19 -14.18 -32.40 20.43
N VAL A 20 -15.08 -32.20 21.39
CA VAL A 20 -15.87 -33.29 21.94
C VAL A 20 -16.70 -33.79 20.77
N ALA A 21 -16.31 -34.93 20.22
CA ALA A 21 -17.11 -35.63 19.22
C ALA A 21 -18.50 -35.83 19.82
N ALA A 22 -19.53 -35.28 19.15
CA ALA A 22 -20.90 -35.64 19.45
C ALA A 22 -21.01 -37.18 19.40
N PRO A 23 -21.68 -37.82 20.37
CA PRO A 23 -21.82 -39.26 20.35
C PRO A 23 -22.51 -39.67 19.03
N ALA A 24 -21.94 -40.66 18.36
CA ALA A 24 -22.45 -41.17 17.10
C ALA A 24 -23.95 -41.51 17.23
N PRO A 25 -24.78 -41.26 16.19
CA PRO A 25 -26.16 -41.69 16.23
C PRO A 25 -26.18 -43.22 16.41
N VAL A 26 -26.83 -43.66 17.49
CA VAL A 26 -27.09 -45.08 17.74
C VAL A 26 -27.76 -45.69 16.50
N PRO A 27 -27.26 -46.83 15.99
CA PRO A 27 -27.93 -47.49 14.87
C PRO A 27 -29.30 -47.96 15.36
N ARG A 28 -30.36 -47.35 14.83
CA ARG A 28 -31.74 -47.84 15.03
C ARG A 28 -31.88 -49.12 14.22
N VAL A 29 -31.69 -50.25 14.89
CA VAL A 29 -31.86 -51.57 14.27
C VAL A 29 -33.36 -51.78 14.06
N HIS A 30 -33.81 -51.61 12.82
CA HIS A 30 -35.13 -52.09 12.41
C HIS A 30 -35.04 -53.60 12.26
N LEU A 31 -35.80 -54.33 13.08
CA LEU A 31 -35.98 -55.76 12.96
C LEU A 31 -36.85 -56.02 11.71
N CYS A 32 -36.21 -56.14 10.55
CA CYS A 32 -36.85 -56.74 9.38
C CYS A 32 -36.44 -58.21 9.32
N SER A 33 -37.44 -59.08 9.43
CA SER A 33 -37.33 -60.53 9.42
C SER A 33 -36.96 -61.03 8.03
N SER A 34 -35.67 -61.14 7.74
CA SER A 34 -35.16 -62.07 6.73
C SER A 34 -33.65 -62.15 6.80
N PHE A 35 -33.15 -63.22 7.42
CA PHE A 35 -31.78 -63.68 7.33
C PHE A 35 -31.42 -63.95 5.86
N THR A 36 -30.30 -63.41 5.38
CA THR A 36 -29.27 -64.18 4.65
C THR A 36 -28.03 -63.31 4.44
N GLY A 37 -26.93 -63.69 5.10
CA GLY A 37 -25.53 -63.49 4.69
C GLY A 37 -25.05 -62.07 4.37
N GLN A 38 -24.46 -61.39 5.36
CA GLN A 38 -23.44 -60.37 5.08
C GLN A 38 -22.14 -60.78 5.78
N SER A 39 -21.11 -61.09 4.98
CA SER A 39 -19.76 -61.24 5.50
C SER A 39 -19.33 -59.91 6.10
N LEU A 40 -18.94 -59.89 7.37
CA LEU A 40 -18.28 -58.74 7.98
C LEU A 40 -16.90 -58.59 7.32
N ARG A 41 -16.81 -57.79 6.25
CA ARG A 41 -15.51 -57.28 5.80
C ARG A 41 -15.06 -56.24 6.81
N ALA A 42 -14.07 -56.59 7.62
CA ALA A 42 -13.30 -55.60 8.35
C ALA A 42 -12.63 -54.66 7.34
N THR A 43 -13.23 -53.49 7.09
CA THR A 43 -12.54 -52.39 6.43
C THR A 43 -11.40 -51.98 7.34
N GLN A 44 -10.17 -52.26 6.91
CA GLN A 44 -8.96 -51.77 7.58
C GLN A 44 -9.11 -50.26 7.79
N GLN A 45 -8.89 -49.82 9.03
CA GLN A 45 -8.81 -48.41 9.38
C GLN A 45 -7.68 -47.79 8.55
N ARG A 46 -8.02 -47.10 7.47
CA ARG A 46 -7.05 -46.26 6.74
C ARG A 46 -6.59 -45.21 7.73
N SER A 47 -5.31 -45.29 8.11
CA SER A 47 -4.63 -44.25 8.87
C SER A 47 -4.80 -42.93 8.11
N THR A 48 -5.69 -42.07 8.61
CA THR A 48 -5.87 -40.74 8.06
C THR A 48 -4.59 -39.98 8.36
N ALA A 49 -3.71 -39.86 7.36
CA ALA A 49 -2.60 -38.93 7.42
C ALA A 49 -3.16 -37.57 7.83
N VAL A 50 -2.86 -37.14 9.06
CA VAL A 50 -3.25 -35.82 9.57
C VAL A 50 -2.43 -34.83 8.75
N LYS A 51 -2.97 -34.36 7.63
CA LYS A 51 -2.48 -33.15 6.99
C LYS A 51 -2.65 -32.05 8.02
N VAL A 52 -1.56 -31.67 8.68
CA VAL A 52 -1.53 -30.53 9.59
C VAL A 52 -1.74 -29.28 8.73
N GLY A 53 -3.02 -28.93 8.53
CA GLY A 53 -3.40 -27.68 7.88
C GLY A 53 -3.07 -26.52 8.81
N PHE A 54 -2.37 -25.52 8.30
CA PHE A 54 -2.15 -24.27 9.02
C PHE A 54 -3.46 -23.48 9.01
N PHE A 55 -4.22 -23.51 10.11
CA PHE A 55 -5.41 -22.68 10.28
C PHE A 55 -4.97 -21.26 10.68
N VAL A 56 -5.09 -20.30 9.76
CA VAL A 56 -4.91 -18.88 10.06
C VAL A 56 -6.26 -18.31 10.45
N ASP A 57 -6.43 -17.89 11.71
CA ASP A 57 -7.67 -17.23 12.14
C ASP A 57 -7.90 -15.95 11.33
N ALA A 58 -9.13 -15.73 10.87
CA ALA A 58 -9.48 -14.53 10.09
C ALA A 58 -9.10 -13.22 10.82
N ALA A 59 -9.18 -13.21 12.16
CA ALA A 59 -8.78 -12.09 13.01
C ALA A 59 -7.27 -11.76 12.88
N GLN A 60 -6.41 -12.77 12.76
CA GLN A 60 -4.96 -12.58 12.63
C GLN A 60 -4.59 -11.93 11.27
N ASN A 61 -5.28 -12.30 10.18
CA ASN A 61 -5.11 -11.65 8.88
C ASN A 61 -5.59 -10.19 8.92
N SER A 62 -6.75 -9.92 9.52
CA SER A 62 -7.29 -8.57 9.67
C SER A 62 -6.33 -7.63 10.42
N LEU A 63 -5.83 -8.06 11.59
CA LEU A 63 -4.87 -7.28 12.39
C LEU A 63 -3.56 -7.02 11.63
N ARG A 64 -3.07 -7.99 10.86
CA ARG A 64 -1.89 -7.81 10.00
C ARG A 64 -2.12 -6.74 8.93
N ARG A 65 -3.30 -6.74 8.30
CA ARG A 65 -3.67 -5.74 7.29
C ARG A 65 -3.75 -4.34 7.89
N GLN A 66 -4.34 -4.21 9.09
CA GLN A 66 -4.39 -2.94 9.83
C GLN A 66 -2.98 -2.38 10.10
N ARG A 67 -2.08 -3.18 10.70
CA ARG A 67 -0.68 -2.78 10.94
C ARG A 67 0.07 -2.37 9.67
N THR A 68 -0.16 -3.10 8.58
CA THR A 68 0.47 -2.81 7.28
C THR A 68 -0.07 -1.49 6.69
N ALA A 69 -1.38 -1.27 6.79
CA ALA A 69 -2.03 -0.05 6.32
C ALA A 69 -1.55 1.18 7.09
N GLU A 70 -1.41 1.09 8.41
CA GLU A 70 -0.88 2.16 9.26
C GLU A 70 0.55 2.55 8.86
N ARG A 71 1.43 1.56 8.69
CA ARG A 71 2.82 1.79 8.24
C ARG A 71 2.85 2.48 6.87
N ARG A 72 2.07 1.98 5.91
CA ARG A 72 1.96 2.58 4.56
C ARG A 72 1.34 3.97 4.61
N ARG A 73 0.36 4.22 5.49
CA ARG A 73 -0.28 5.53 5.68
C ARG A 73 0.74 6.56 6.16
N VAL A 74 1.53 6.26 7.18
CA VAL A 74 2.56 7.16 7.71
C VAL A 74 3.61 7.47 6.64
N TYR A 75 4.13 6.44 5.97
CA TYR A 75 5.11 6.60 4.88
C TYR A 75 4.55 7.45 3.73
N ASN A 76 3.38 7.11 3.21
CA ASN A 76 2.76 7.85 2.09
C ASN A 76 2.41 9.28 2.48
N LYS A 77 2.02 9.54 3.74
CA LYS A 77 1.74 10.89 4.24
C LYS A 77 2.98 11.77 4.14
N GLN A 78 4.15 11.26 4.55
CA GLN A 78 5.41 12.00 4.50
C GLN A 78 5.74 12.43 3.06
N TYR A 79 5.78 11.49 2.11
CA TYR A 79 6.07 11.80 0.70
C TYR A 79 5.02 12.72 0.05
N LYS A 80 3.73 12.47 0.30
CA LYS A 80 2.65 13.33 -0.22
C LYS A 80 2.79 14.76 0.30
N SER A 81 3.12 14.93 1.57
CA SER A 81 3.35 16.25 2.17
C SER A 81 4.62 16.92 1.65
N ALA A 82 5.71 16.18 1.46
CA ALA A 82 6.96 16.70 0.91
C ALA A 82 6.74 17.28 -0.50
N VAL A 83 6.08 16.52 -1.38
CA VAL A 83 5.75 16.98 -2.74
C VAL A 83 4.83 18.20 -2.70
N ALA A 84 3.79 18.19 -1.86
CA ALA A 84 2.90 19.34 -1.73
C ALA A 84 3.66 20.60 -1.28
N THR A 85 4.60 20.48 -0.35
CA THR A 85 5.42 21.59 0.13
C THR A 85 6.38 22.11 -0.96
N ARG A 86 7.08 21.23 -1.69
CA ARG A 86 7.98 21.65 -2.78
C ARG A 86 7.22 22.36 -3.90
N ILE A 87 6.05 21.84 -4.29
CA ILE A 87 5.17 22.48 -5.27
C ILE A 87 4.72 23.86 -4.77
N LYS A 88 4.29 23.97 -3.50
CA LYS A 88 3.90 25.27 -2.92
C LYS A 88 5.04 26.28 -2.94
N LYS A 89 6.27 25.86 -2.62
CA LYS A 89 7.45 26.73 -2.67
C LYS A 89 7.74 27.23 -4.09
N ALA A 90 7.69 26.33 -5.08
CA ALA A 90 7.89 26.70 -6.48
C ALA A 90 6.80 27.66 -6.98
N LEU A 91 5.53 27.42 -6.64
CA LEU A 91 4.42 28.30 -7.02
C LEU A 91 4.54 29.68 -6.36
N LYS A 92 4.87 29.73 -5.07
CA LYS A 92 5.12 31.01 -4.38
C LYS A 92 6.24 31.79 -5.05
N GLY A 93 7.37 31.12 -5.33
CA GLY A 93 8.48 31.76 -6.05
C GLY A 93 8.02 32.35 -7.40
N ILE A 94 7.22 31.62 -8.18
CA ILE A 94 6.65 32.13 -9.43
C ILE A 94 5.71 33.32 -9.19
N ASP A 95 4.87 33.27 -8.16
CA ASP A 95 3.91 34.35 -7.84
C ASP A 95 4.62 35.62 -7.38
N ASP A 96 5.76 35.51 -6.68
CA ASP A 96 6.57 36.66 -6.25
C ASP A 96 7.11 37.44 -7.48
N PHE A 97 7.56 36.74 -8.52
CA PHE A 97 8.01 37.35 -9.80
C PHE A 97 6.87 37.89 -10.68
N LYS A 98 5.60 37.63 -10.36
CA LYS A 98 4.50 38.32 -11.07
C LYS A 98 4.37 39.78 -10.65
N THR A 99 4.87 40.15 -9.48
CA THR A 99 4.79 41.53 -8.98
C THR A 99 5.99 42.35 -9.45
N ALA A 100 7.18 41.75 -9.47
CA ALA A 100 8.39 42.31 -10.04
C ALA A 100 8.73 41.50 -11.30
N MET A 101 8.28 42.00 -12.46
CA MET A 101 8.52 41.35 -13.75
C MET A 101 10.02 41.09 -13.94
N PRO A 102 10.43 39.85 -14.26
CA PRO A 102 11.84 39.56 -14.48
C PRO A 102 12.30 40.16 -15.81
N GLU A 103 13.39 40.92 -15.77
CA GLU A 103 13.96 41.58 -16.96
C GLU A 103 14.95 40.66 -17.70
N SER A 104 15.49 39.64 -17.01
CA SER A 104 16.50 38.71 -17.55
C SER A 104 16.24 37.26 -17.13
N GLU A 105 16.63 36.31 -17.99
CA GLU A 105 16.60 34.87 -17.70
C GLU A 105 17.44 34.47 -16.47
N ASP A 106 18.44 35.27 -16.12
CA ASP A 106 19.31 34.99 -14.96
C ASP A 106 18.56 35.07 -13.62
N GLU A 107 17.54 35.91 -13.53
CA GLU A 107 16.71 36.07 -12.33
C GLU A 107 15.78 34.88 -12.08
N LEU A 108 15.53 34.06 -13.13
CA LEU A 108 14.69 32.87 -13.06
C LEU A 108 15.42 31.64 -12.50
N LYS A 109 16.76 31.63 -12.50
CA LYS A 109 17.61 30.55 -11.95
C LYS A 109 17.16 30.02 -10.58
N PRO A 110 16.87 30.86 -9.56
CA PRO A 110 16.38 30.37 -8.27
C PRO A 110 15.05 29.61 -8.38
N VAL A 111 14.12 30.08 -9.21
CA VAL A 111 12.82 29.41 -9.43
C VAL A 111 13.02 28.08 -10.14
N GLU A 112 13.91 28.03 -11.12
CA GLU A 112 14.24 26.81 -11.85
C GLU A 112 14.84 25.73 -10.94
N ARG A 113 15.66 26.12 -9.96
CA ARG A 113 16.14 25.21 -8.91
C ARG A 113 14.98 24.63 -8.10
N LEU A 114 14.03 25.47 -7.67
CA LEU A 114 12.85 25.01 -6.93
C LEU A 114 11.95 24.07 -7.75
N ILE A 115 11.79 24.34 -9.05
CA ILE A 115 11.05 23.46 -9.97
C ILE A 115 11.78 22.12 -10.14
N SER A 116 13.10 22.15 -10.30
CA SER A 116 13.94 20.96 -10.45
C SER A 116 13.85 20.05 -9.21
N GLU A 117 13.89 20.65 -8.02
CA GLU A 117 13.67 19.94 -6.77
C GLU A 117 12.27 19.31 -6.69
N ALA A 118 11.24 20.03 -7.11
CA ALA A 118 9.87 19.53 -7.13
C ALA A 118 9.73 18.34 -8.09
N TYR A 119 10.34 18.40 -9.27
CA TYR A 119 10.34 17.29 -10.23
C TYR A 119 11.08 16.06 -9.71
N ALA A 120 12.26 16.25 -9.11
CA ALA A 120 13.01 15.16 -8.50
C ALA A 120 12.19 14.44 -7.42
N GLU A 121 11.45 15.18 -6.59
CA GLU A 121 10.62 14.58 -5.54
C GLU A 121 9.36 13.90 -6.10
N ILE A 122 8.75 14.46 -7.14
CA ILE A 122 7.62 13.84 -7.85
C ILE A 122 8.04 12.49 -8.44
N ASP A 123 9.17 12.44 -9.12
CA ASP A 123 9.63 11.23 -9.83
C ASP A 123 10.11 10.14 -8.87
N LYS A 124 10.73 10.53 -7.74
CA LYS A 124 10.99 9.61 -6.63
C LYS A 124 9.70 8.98 -6.10
N CYS A 125 8.59 9.72 -6.06
CA CYS A 125 7.31 9.18 -5.62
C CYS A 125 6.66 8.24 -6.64
N VAL A 126 6.90 8.46 -7.94
CA VAL A 126 6.44 7.58 -9.02
C VAL A 126 7.19 6.26 -8.97
N SER A 127 8.52 6.28 -8.89
CA SER A 127 9.32 5.05 -8.80
C SER A 127 9.01 4.22 -7.55
N ARG A 128 8.55 4.86 -6.47
CA ARG A 128 8.09 4.20 -5.23
C ARG A 128 6.63 3.74 -5.27
N GLY A 129 5.89 4.01 -6.35
CA GLY A 129 4.48 3.63 -6.49
C GLY A 129 3.51 4.41 -5.57
N ILE A 130 3.89 5.60 -5.10
CA ILE A 130 3.03 6.44 -4.24
C ILE A 130 2.08 7.27 -5.10
N PHE A 131 2.53 7.72 -6.27
CA PHE A 131 1.69 8.35 -7.29
C PHE A 131 1.64 7.48 -8.54
N HIS A 132 0.48 7.52 -9.19
CA HIS A 132 0.35 7.05 -10.56
C HIS A 132 0.95 8.08 -11.53
N ASP A 133 1.49 7.61 -12.65
CA ASP A 133 2.14 8.41 -13.70
C ASP A 133 1.29 9.60 -14.14
N ASN A 134 0.01 9.39 -14.44
CA ASN A 134 -0.93 10.46 -14.76
C ASN A 134 -1.04 11.54 -13.66
N THR A 135 -0.96 11.15 -12.39
CA THR A 135 -0.99 12.12 -11.28
C THR A 135 0.30 12.93 -11.21
N ALA A 136 1.45 12.29 -11.48
CA ALA A 136 2.72 12.99 -11.58
C ALA A 136 2.77 13.93 -12.79
N ALA A 137 2.32 13.46 -13.96
CA ALA A 137 2.23 14.25 -15.19
C ALA A 137 1.38 15.51 -15.01
N ARG A 138 0.19 15.40 -14.38
CA ARG A 138 -0.65 16.57 -14.07
C ARG A 138 0.06 17.59 -13.16
N ARG A 139 0.86 17.13 -12.19
CA ARG A 139 1.60 18.02 -11.29
C ARG A 139 2.76 18.72 -11.99
N LYS A 140 3.49 18.01 -12.85
CA LYS A 140 4.53 18.61 -13.69
C LYS A 140 3.94 19.64 -14.65
N SER A 141 2.87 19.26 -15.34
CA SER A 141 2.12 20.15 -16.25
C SER A 141 1.69 21.44 -15.54
N ARG A 142 1.17 21.35 -14.31
CA ARG A 142 0.80 22.55 -13.53
C ARG A 142 1.95 23.52 -13.33
N LEU A 143 3.15 23.04 -12.97
CA LEU A 143 4.33 23.90 -12.80
C LEU A 143 4.82 24.47 -14.13
N ALA A 144 4.85 23.65 -15.18
CA ALA A 144 5.26 24.08 -16.51
C ALA A 144 4.33 25.17 -17.09
N VAL A 145 3.01 25.01 -16.92
CA VAL A 145 2.03 26.02 -17.34
C VAL A 145 2.20 27.32 -16.56
N ALA A 146 2.45 27.25 -15.25
CA ALA A 146 2.70 28.44 -14.43
C ALA A 146 3.96 29.19 -14.89
N LYS A 147 5.08 28.48 -15.13
CA LYS A 147 6.31 29.06 -15.69
C LYS A 147 6.05 29.70 -17.05
N ARG A 148 5.37 28.98 -17.96
CA ARG A 148 5.06 29.48 -19.31
C ARG A 148 4.24 30.77 -19.28
N LYS A 149 3.25 30.88 -18.39
CA LYS A 149 2.44 32.10 -18.25
C LYS A 149 3.29 33.30 -17.86
N LEU A 150 4.15 33.12 -16.85
CA LEU A 150 5.07 34.18 -16.41
C LEU A 150 5.99 34.63 -17.56
N LEU A 151 6.53 33.70 -18.36
CA LEU A 151 7.39 34.05 -19.50
C LEU A 151 6.64 34.83 -20.60
N ILE A 152 5.36 34.55 -20.80
CA ILE A 152 4.51 35.28 -21.75
C ILE A 152 4.22 36.70 -21.21
N GLU A 153 3.90 36.81 -19.92
CA GLU A 153 3.64 38.10 -19.25
C GLU A 153 4.88 39.01 -19.25
N ALA A 154 6.07 38.43 -19.04
CA ALA A 154 7.35 39.14 -19.12
C ALA A 154 7.78 39.47 -20.57
N GLY A 155 7.05 38.99 -21.59
CA GLY A 155 7.39 39.23 -23.00
C GLY A 155 8.61 38.44 -23.52
N LEU A 156 9.19 37.56 -22.70
CA LEU A 156 10.37 36.76 -23.04
C LEU A 156 10.05 35.57 -23.96
N TYR A 157 8.78 35.16 -24.02
CA TYR A 157 8.35 34.02 -24.84
C TYR A 157 7.06 34.33 -25.60
N THR A 158 7.15 34.29 -26.93
CA THR A 158 6.00 34.34 -27.83
C THR A 158 5.77 32.94 -28.41
N PRO A 159 4.64 32.29 -28.11
CA PRO A 159 4.34 31.02 -28.75
C PRO A 159 4.03 31.28 -30.23
N VAL A 160 4.86 30.72 -31.11
CA VAL A 160 4.53 30.62 -32.53
C VAL A 160 3.33 29.69 -32.67
N ALA A 161 2.29 30.16 -33.36
CA ALA A 161 1.15 29.31 -33.70
C ALA A 161 1.62 28.22 -34.66
N ALA A 162 1.32 26.96 -34.33
CA ALA A 162 1.62 25.81 -35.17
C ALA A 162 0.58 25.66 -36.27
#